data_AF-A0A8X6SPQ5-F1
#
_entry.id   AF-A0A8X6SPQ5-F1
#
_cell.length_a   1.000
_cell.length_b   1.000
_cell.length_c   1.000
_cell.angle_alpha   90.00
_cell.angle_beta   90.00
_cell.angle_gamma   90.00
#
_symmetry.space_group_name_H-M   'P 1'
#
loop_
_entity.id
_entity.type
_entity.pdbx_description
1 polymer ?
#
loop_
_entity_poly.entity_id
_entity_poly.type
_entity_poly.pdbx_seq_one_letter_code
_entity_poly.pdbx_strand_id
1 'polypeptide(L)'
;MSGSCLRMVSLDTTGCLKGGKWRRIANSDFVEISLRDNEIFPPIEARKLAIERTEQYYKINKIRYDKKFQEADFKVDDLVMYEEFQYPNTRKLSPPYEGTYTVLRKCSDVLFEIDRHNALNKTSTELVHSVRLKHFHPSENFQLNYVQQNSLNKKNKKITKRNLLRNTEVTEFCLTRLFDEKE
;
A
#
# COMPACT_ATOMS: atom_id res chain seq x y z
N MET A 1 45.27 -7.83 -32.99
CA MET A 1 45.20 -7.12 -31.70
C MET A 1 43.78 -7.28 -31.16
N SER A 2 43.53 -8.26 -30.29
CA SER A 2 42.24 -8.46 -29.63
C SER A 2 42.52 -8.66 -28.15
N GLY A 3 42.49 -7.56 -27.41
CA GLY A 3 42.65 -7.57 -25.95
C GLY A 3 41.34 -7.99 -25.29
N SER A 4 41.33 -9.20 -24.73
CA SER A 4 40.29 -9.61 -23.78
C SER A 4 40.54 -8.95 -22.43
N CYS A 5 39.67 -8.02 -22.06
CA CYS A 5 39.69 -7.33 -20.77
C CYS A 5 39.26 -8.30 -19.66
N LEU A 6 40.23 -8.84 -18.91
CA LEU A 6 39.96 -9.55 -17.65
C LEU A 6 39.49 -8.54 -16.60
N ARG A 7 38.20 -8.52 -16.29
CA ARG A 7 37.72 -7.92 -15.03
C ARG A 7 38.07 -8.88 -13.90
N MET A 8 39.10 -8.53 -13.13
CA MET A 8 39.27 -9.09 -11.79
C MET A 8 38.15 -8.55 -10.90
N VAL A 9 37.26 -9.43 -10.45
CA VAL A 9 36.36 -9.14 -9.33
C VAL A 9 37.04 -9.71 -8.10
N SER A 10 37.66 -8.84 -7.29
CA SER A 10 38.16 -9.18 -5.97
C SER A 10 36.98 -9.51 -5.07
N LEU A 11 36.76 -10.80 -4.80
CA LEU A 11 35.85 -11.25 -3.75
C LEU A 11 36.57 -11.07 -2.40
N ASP A 12 36.31 -9.94 -1.75
CA ASP A 12 36.69 -9.75 -0.35
C ASP A 12 35.78 -10.64 0.53
N THR A 13 36.13 -11.92 0.66
CA THR A 13 35.46 -12.82 1.60
C THR A 13 35.87 -12.45 3.03
N THR A 14 35.20 -11.47 3.61
CA THR A 14 35.27 -11.17 5.04
C THR A 14 34.10 -11.86 5.75
N GLY A 15 34.34 -13.09 6.21
CA GLY A 15 33.40 -13.84 7.04
C GLY A 15 33.70 -13.67 8.54
N CYS A 16 32.69 -13.30 9.32
CA CYS A 16 32.79 -13.20 10.78
C CYS A 16 32.43 -14.56 11.43
N LEU A 17 33.37 -15.20 12.12
CA LEU A 17 33.06 -16.33 13.00
C LEU A 17 32.78 -15.81 14.42
N LYS A 18 31.79 -16.42 15.10
CA LYS A 18 31.44 -16.11 16.50
C LYS A 18 32.70 -16.12 17.36
N GLY A 19 33.10 -14.93 17.82
CA GLY A 19 34.31 -14.75 18.66
C GLY A 19 35.27 -13.63 18.22
N GLY A 20 34.97 -12.85 17.17
CA GLY A 20 35.57 -11.52 16.96
C GLY A 20 37.08 -11.47 16.68
N LYS A 21 37.74 -12.58 16.33
CA LYS A 21 39.15 -12.57 15.87
C LYS A 21 39.21 -12.69 14.36
N TRP A 22 39.69 -11.62 13.73
CA TRP A 22 40.03 -11.58 12.30
C TRP A 22 41.38 -12.27 12.08
N ARG A 23 41.41 -13.34 11.29
CA ARG A 23 42.66 -13.91 10.75
C ARG A 23 42.63 -13.87 9.23
N ARG A 24 43.76 -13.44 8.65
CA ARG A 24 44.03 -13.51 7.21
C ARG A 24 44.26 -14.97 6.85
N ILE A 25 43.32 -15.60 6.14
CA ILE A 25 43.49 -16.96 5.63
C ILE A 25 44.47 -16.87 4.46
N ALA A 26 45.63 -17.49 4.61
CA ALA A 26 46.65 -17.52 3.57
C ALA A 26 46.19 -18.46 2.43
N ASN A 27 46.41 -18.00 1.20
CA ASN A 27 46.11 -18.72 -0.03
C ASN A 27 46.97 -19.99 -0.14
N SER A 28 46.43 -21.13 0.26
CA SER A 28 46.87 -22.44 -0.22
C SER A 28 45.72 -23.37 0.03
N ASP A 29 44.86 -23.47 -0.98
CA ASP A 29 43.98 -24.60 -1.31
C ASP A 29 42.98 -24.04 -2.33
N PHE A 30 43.50 -23.69 -3.51
CA PHE A 30 42.68 -23.60 -4.70
C PHE A 30 42.23 -25.03 -5.01
N VAL A 31 41.22 -25.50 -4.27
CA VAL A 31 40.47 -26.70 -4.62
C VAL A 31 39.84 -26.37 -5.95
N GLU A 32 40.31 -27.02 -7.02
CA GLU A 32 39.58 -27.08 -8.27
C GLU A 32 38.15 -27.48 -7.95
N ILE A 33 37.21 -26.54 -8.04
CA ILE A 33 35.78 -26.82 -8.04
C ILE A 33 35.46 -27.40 -9.41
N SER A 34 36.00 -28.58 -9.68
CA SER A 34 35.69 -29.40 -10.84
C SER A 34 34.80 -30.52 -10.37
N LEU A 35 33.61 -30.20 -9.83
CA LEU A 35 32.47 -31.12 -9.75
C LEU A 35 31.19 -30.35 -9.36
N ARG A 36 30.28 -30.29 -10.35
CA ARG A 36 28.82 -30.06 -10.26
C ARG A 36 28.34 -28.59 -10.28
N ASP A 37 28.30 -28.02 -11.49
CA ASP A 37 27.37 -26.92 -11.84
C ASP A 37 25.90 -27.22 -11.44
N ASN A 38 25.58 -28.51 -11.27
CA ASN A 38 24.28 -29.02 -10.83
C ASN A 38 24.03 -28.97 -9.30
N GLU A 39 25.03 -28.69 -8.46
CA GLU A 39 24.85 -28.57 -6.99
C GLU A 39 24.83 -27.14 -6.48
N ILE A 40 25.39 -26.18 -7.23
CA ILE A 40 25.42 -24.76 -6.87
C ILE A 40 24.04 -24.11 -7.06
N PHE A 41 23.25 -24.64 -7.99
CA PHE A 41 21.96 -24.10 -8.32
C PHE A 41 20.83 -25.12 -8.21
N PRO A 42 19.61 -24.67 -7.86
CA PRO A 42 18.47 -25.56 -7.83
C PRO A 42 18.21 -26.18 -9.21
N PRO A 43 17.70 -27.44 -9.25
CA PRO A 43 17.42 -28.14 -10.49
C PRO A 43 16.45 -27.36 -11.38
N ILE A 44 16.55 -27.57 -12.69
CA ILE A 44 15.76 -26.83 -13.70
C ILE A 44 14.26 -26.93 -13.42
N GLU A 45 13.78 -28.09 -12.98
CA GLU A 45 12.38 -28.32 -12.61
C GLU A 45 11.95 -27.46 -11.43
N ALA A 46 12.77 -27.37 -10.38
CA ALA A 46 12.50 -26.52 -9.23
C ALA A 46 12.45 -25.03 -9.61
N ARG A 47 13.26 -24.60 -10.58
CA ARG A 47 13.23 -23.23 -11.10
C ARG A 47 11.93 -22.93 -11.85
N LYS A 48 11.48 -23.84 -12.73
CA LYS A 48 10.19 -23.70 -13.45
C LYS A 48 9.02 -23.59 -12.46
N LEU A 49 8.99 -24.50 -11.48
CA LEU A 49 7.98 -24.50 -10.43
C LEU A 49 8.02 -23.22 -9.58
N ALA A 50 9.21 -22.72 -9.25
CA ALA A 50 9.36 -21.46 -8.53
C ALA A 50 8.78 -20.28 -9.32
N ILE A 51 9.01 -20.22 -10.64
CA ILE A 51 8.44 -19.19 -11.52
C ILE A 51 6.92 -19.28 -11.51
N GLU A 52 6.35 -20.47 -11.72
CA GLU A 52 4.89 -20.69 -11.72
C GLU A 52 4.25 -20.24 -10.41
N ARG A 53 4.84 -20.63 -9.27
CA ARG A 53 4.34 -20.20 -7.95
C ARG A 53 4.43 -18.70 -7.78
N THR A 54 5.52 -18.09 -8.25
CA THR A 54 5.70 -16.64 -8.16
C THR A 54 4.62 -15.92 -8.97
N GLU A 55 4.31 -16.38 -10.18
CA GLU A 55 3.22 -15.85 -11.00
C GLU A 55 1.85 -16.00 -10.34
N GLN A 56 1.58 -17.16 -9.74
CA GLN A 56 0.34 -17.39 -8.97
C GLN A 56 0.22 -16.42 -7.80
N TYR A 57 1.29 -16.23 -7.03
CA TYR A 57 1.31 -15.25 -5.95
C TYR A 57 1.12 -13.82 -6.45
N TYR A 58 1.74 -13.44 -7.57
CA TYR A 58 1.52 -12.14 -8.19
C TYR A 58 0.06 -11.92 -8.57
N LYS A 59 -0.61 -12.92 -9.16
CA LYS A 59 -2.04 -12.84 -9.52
C LYS A 59 -2.93 -12.64 -8.28
N ILE A 60 -2.69 -13.39 -7.21
CA ILE A 60 -3.44 -13.25 -5.94
C ILE A 60 -3.20 -11.87 -5.32
N ASN A 61 -1.94 -11.43 -5.28
CA ASN A 61 -1.57 -10.15 -4.70
C ASN A 61 -2.14 -8.99 -5.50
N LYS A 62 -2.15 -9.07 -6.83
CA LYS A 62 -2.79 -8.07 -7.70
C LYS A 62 -4.26 -7.89 -7.31
N ILE A 63 -5.04 -8.97 -7.25
CA ILE A 63 -6.45 -8.92 -6.81
C ILE A 63 -6.58 -8.30 -5.41
N ARG A 64 -5.68 -8.64 -4.49
CA ARG A 64 -5.70 -8.10 -3.12
C ARG A 64 -5.44 -6.59 -3.08
N TYR A 65 -4.48 -6.09 -3.86
CA TYR A 65 -4.14 -4.68 -3.89
C TYR A 65 -5.19 -3.86 -4.65
N ASP A 66 -5.65 -4.37 -5.80
CA ASP A 66 -6.65 -3.69 -6.64
C ASP A 66 -7.99 -3.48 -5.90
N LYS A 67 -8.36 -4.38 -4.97
CA LYS A 67 -9.57 -4.21 -4.12
C LYS A 67 -9.63 -2.90 -3.33
N LYS A 68 -8.48 -2.32 -2.99
CA LYS A 68 -8.42 -1.07 -2.20
C LYS A 68 -8.21 0.15 -3.09
N PHE A 69 -7.91 -0.05 -4.37
CA PHE A 69 -7.66 1.03 -5.29
C PHE A 69 -8.99 1.66 -5.69
N GLN A 70 -9.09 2.96 -5.52
CA GLN A 70 -10.18 3.77 -6.04
C GLN A 70 -9.61 4.59 -7.18
N GLU A 71 -10.11 4.36 -8.38
CA GLU A 71 -9.78 5.19 -9.53
C GLU A 71 -10.33 6.59 -9.31
N ALA A 72 -9.56 7.59 -9.77
CA ALA A 72 -10.01 8.97 -9.72
C ALA A 72 -10.98 9.22 -10.87
N ASP A 73 -12.20 9.62 -10.54
CA ASP A 73 -13.34 9.77 -11.45
C ASP A 73 -13.54 11.20 -11.95
N PHE A 74 -12.44 11.91 -12.22
CA PHE A 74 -12.48 13.26 -12.76
C PHE A 74 -13.04 13.28 -14.19
N LYS A 75 -13.98 14.19 -14.44
CA LYS A 75 -14.53 14.46 -15.77
C LYS A 75 -13.88 15.71 -16.36
N VAL A 76 -14.05 15.85 -17.67
CA VAL A 76 -13.71 17.10 -18.37
C VAL A 76 -14.64 18.20 -17.86
N ASP A 77 -14.08 19.40 -17.68
CA ASP A 77 -14.70 20.60 -17.10
C ASP A 77 -15.00 20.53 -15.60
N ASP A 78 -14.57 19.47 -14.89
CA ASP A 78 -14.65 19.45 -13.44
C ASP A 78 -13.68 20.45 -12.79
N LEU A 79 -14.13 21.05 -11.69
CA LEU A 79 -13.31 21.91 -10.84
C LEU A 79 -12.48 21.05 -9.87
N VAL A 80 -11.17 21.21 -9.95
CA VAL A 80 -10.21 20.45 -9.13
C VAL A 80 -9.22 21.38 -8.44
N MET A 81 -8.74 20.95 -7.28
CA MET A 81 -7.61 21.57 -6.58
C MET A 81 -6.33 20.80 -6.88
N TYR A 82 -5.21 21.52 -6.95
CA TYR A 82 -3.90 20.93 -7.20
C TYR A 82 -3.08 20.84 -5.91
N GLU A 83 -2.50 19.68 -5.63
CA GLU A 83 -1.58 19.47 -4.51
C GLU A 83 -0.17 19.92 -4.86
N GLU A 84 0.32 20.93 -4.14
CA GLU A 84 1.67 21.41 -4.31
C GLU A 84 2.70 20.52 -3.62
N PHE A 85 3.87 20.43 -4.24
CA PHE A 85 5.00 19.75 -3.63
C PHE A 85 5.56 20.58 -2.46
N GLN A 86 5.28 20.13 -1.23
CA GLN A 86 5.84 20.77 -0.04
C GLN A 86 7.32 20.43 0.13
N TYR A 87 8.17 21.45 -0.01
CA TYR A 87 9.57 21.36 0.40
C TYR A 87 9.66 21.43 1.94
N PRO A 88 10.61 20.74 2.60
CA PRO A 88 10.73 20.75 4.07
C PRO A 88 10.88 22.15 4.72
N ASN A 89 11.20 23.18 3.93
CA ASN A 89 11.32 24.57 4.38
C ASN A 89 10.09 25.45 4.04
N THR A 90 8.96 24.85 3.65
CA THR A 90 7.70 25.59 3.53
C THR A 90 7.21 26.01 4.92
N ARG A 91 6.60 27.19 5.00
CA ARG A 91 6.06 27.72 6.27
C ARG A 91 5.00 26.75 6.79
N LYS A 92 4.99 26.49 8.10
CA LYS A 92 4.18 25.46 8.78
C LYS A 92 2.65 25.59 8.62
N LEU A 93 2.16 26.67 8.00
CA LEU A 93 0.74 26.97 7.79
C LEU A 93 0.41 27.33 6.32
N SER A 94 1.29 27.03 5.37
CA SER A 94 0.95 27.17 3.95
C SER A 94 -0.11 26.14 3.56
N PRO A 95 -1.15 26.52 2.81
CA PRO A 95 -2.13 25.56 2.32
C PRO A 95 -1.43 24.49 1.46
N PRO A 96 -1.76 23.20 1.61
CA PRO A 96 -1.17 22.13 0.80
C PRO A 96 -1.74 22.07 -0.63
N TYR A 97 -2.92 22.65 -0.83
CA TYR A 97 -3.61 22.69 -2.11
C TYR A 97 -3.70 24.12 -2.62
N GLU A 98 -3.48 24.27 -3.91
CA GLU A 98 -3.62 25.50 -4.66
C GLU A 98 -4.89 25.51 -5.49
N GLY A 99 -5.56 26.67 -5.46
CA GLY A 99 -6.48 27.14 -6.48
C GLY A 99 -7.65 26.21 -6.85
N THR A 100 -8.43 26.68 -7.80
CA THR A 100 -9.41 25.88 -8.54
C THR A 100 -9.01 25.91 -9.99
N TYR A 101 -8.79 24.73 -10.55
CA TYR A 101 -8.39 24.51 -11.93
C TYR A 101 -9.49 23.72 -12.62
N THR A 102 -9.62 23.91 -13.93
CA THR A 102 -10.52 23.11 -14.77
C THR A 102 -9.76 21.98 -15.43
N VAL A 103 -10.38 20.79 -15.44
CA VAL A 103 -9.84 19.63 -16.17
C VAL A 103 -10.18 19.79 -17.64
N LEU A 104 -9.17 19.99 -18.50
CA LEU A 104 -9.38 20.22 -19.93
C LEU A 104 -9.55 18.91 -20.71
N ARG A 105 -8.73 17.89 -20.39
CA ARG A 105 -8.85 16.55 -20.98
C ARG A 105 -8.29 15.47 -20.08
N LYS A 106 -8.82 14.26 -20.25
CA LYS A 106 -8.27 13.02 -19.71
C LYS A 106 -7.27 12.43 -20.71
N CYS A 107 -5.99 12.39 -20.36
CA CYS A 107 -4.93 11.84 -21.22
C CYS A 107 -4.76 10.34 -21.03
N SER A 108 -4.87 9.86 -19.79
CA SER A 108 -4.91 8.44 -19.43
C SER A 108 -5.77 8.24 -18.18
N ASP A 109 -5.92 7.01 -17.69
CA ASP A 109 -6.64 6.74 -16.44
C ASP A 109 -6.03 7.42 -15.21
N VAL A 110 -4.78 7.86 -15.33
CA VAL A 110 -4.01 8.42 -14.23
C VAL A 110 -3.57 9.86 -14.54
N LEU A 111 -3.47 10.26 -15.80
CA LEU A 111 -2.97 11.57 -16.21
C LEU A 111 -4.10 12.43 -16.78
N PHE A 112 -4.17 13.66 -16.27
CA PHE A 112 -5.14 14.68 -16.67
C PHE A 112 -4.39 15.94 -17.08
N GLU A 113 -4.94 16.67 -18.06
CA GLU A 113 -4.47 18.02 -18.38
C GLU A 113 -5.38 19.03 -17.70
N ILE A 114 -4.76 19.99 -17.01
CA ILE A 114 -5.45 21.08 -16.31
C ILE A 114 -5.00 22.44 -16.84
N ASP A 115 -5.83 23.46 -16.65
CA ASP A 115 -5.60 24.87 -17.02
C ASP A 115 -4.61 25.61 -16.10
N ARG A 116 -3.61 24.90 -15.59
CA ARG A 116 -2.53 25.48 -14.78
C ARG A 116 -1.36 25.89 -15.65
N HIS A 117 -0.91 27.14 -15.49
CA HIS A 117 0.27 27.62 -16.21
C HIS A 117 1.54 26.95 -15.69
N ASN A 118 2.28 26.31 -16.59
CA ASN A 118 3.56 25.70 -16.26
C ASN A 118 4.72 26.64 -16.61
N ALA A 119 5.36 27.20 -15.59
CA ALA A 119 6.47 28.13 -15.76
C ALA A 119 7.70 27.51 -16.47
N LEU A 120 7.93 26.21 -16.29
CA LEU A 120 9.10 25.51 -16.87
C LEU A 120 8.92 25.32 -18.38
N ASN A 121 7.73 24.88 -18.79
CA ASN A 121 7.42 24.58 -20.18
C ASN A 121 6.83 25.78 -20.95
N LYS A 122 6.52 26.88 -20.26
CA LYS A 122 5.85 28.08 -20.78
C LYS A 122 4.50 27.78 -21.45
N THR A 123 3.89 26.65 -21.11
CA THR A 123 2.56 26.25 -21.58
C THR A 123 1.49 26.83 -20.68
N SER A 124 0.32 27.14 -21.26
CA SER A 124 -0.86 27.57 -20.48
C SER A 124 -1.53 26.42 -19.73
N THR A 125 -1.13 25.17 -20.01
CA THR A 125 -1.67 23.95 -19.42
C THR A 125 -0.57 23.08 -18.79
N GLU A 126 -0.96 22.22 -17.86
CA GLU A 126 -0.07 21.28 -17.17
C GLU A 126 -0.65 19.87 -17.17
N LEU A 127 0.20 18.87 -17.40
CA LEU A 127 -0.14 17.45 -17.26
C LEU A 127 0.13 16.99 -15.83
N VAL A 128 -0.90 16.52 -15.16
CA VAL A 128 -0.87 16.18 -13.74
C VAL A 128 -1.37 14.77 -13.49
N HIS A 129 -0.75 14.10 -12.52
CA HIS A 129 -1.16 12.79 -12.03
C HIS A 129 -2.37 12.91 -11.09
N SER A 130 -3.34 12.01 -11.24
CA SER A 130 -4.63 11.98 -10.51
C SER A 130 -4.50 12.13 -9.00
N VAL A 131 -3.52 11.47 -8.39
CA VAL A 131 -3.19 11.56 -6.95
C VAL A 131 -3.01 13.01 -6.46
N ARG A 132 -2.42 13.89 -7.29
CA ARG A 132 -2.21 15.31 -6.95
C ARG A 132 -3.46 16.16 -7.13
N LEU A 133 -4.51 15.63 -7.74
CA LEU A 133 -5.76 16.35 -7.93
C LEU A 133 -6.75 15.96 -6.83
N LYS A 134 -7.55 16.93 -6.40
CA LYS A 134 -8.69 16.73 -5.50
C LYS A 134 -9.92 17.41 -6.08
N HIS A 135 -11.10 16.84 -5.85
CA HIS A 135 -12.35 17.51 -6.19
C HIS A 135 -12.49 18.80 -5.40
N PHE A 136 -12.83 19.90 -6.08
CA PHE A 136 -13.19 21.13 -5.41
C PHE A 136 -14.65 21.04 -4.96
N HIS A 137 -14.88 21.28 -3.67
CA HIS A 137 -16.23 21.33 -3.11
C HIS A 137 -16.58 22.78 -2.78
N PRO A 138 -17.45 23.44 -3.56
CA PRO A 138 -17.86 24.81 -3.28
C PRO A 138 -18.65 24.87 -1.98
N SER A 139 -18.48 25.96 -1.23
CA SER A 139 -19.17 26.17 0.05
C SER A 139 -20.69 26.29 -0.11
N GLU A 140 -21.17 26.75 -1.27
CA GLU A 140 -22.60 26.89 -1.58
C GLU A 140 -23.35 25.55 -1.54
N ASN A 141 -22.66 24.46 -1.90
CA ASN A 141 -23.24 23.12 -1.92
C ASN A 141 -23.20 22.44 -0.54
N PHE A 142 -22.58 23.09 0.46
CA PHE A 142 -22.41 22.50 1.78
C PHE A 142 -23.66 22.70 2.64
N GLN A 143 -24.45 21.63 2.81
CA GLN A 143 -25.63 21.63 3.68
C GLN A 143 -25.35 20.88 4.99
N LEU A 144 -25.46 21.59 6.12
CA LEU A 144 -25.38 20.99 7.45
C LEU A 144 -26.73 20.39 7.83
N ASN A 145 -26.86 19.07 7.68
CA ASN A 145 -27.99 18.34 8.25
C ASN A 145 -27.77 18.18 9.76
N TYR A 146 -28.32 19.10 10.54
CA TYR A 146 -28.42 18.94 12.00
C TYR A 146 -29.41 17.80 12.31
N VAL A 147 -28.92 16.56 12.31
CA VAL A 147 -29.69 15.44 12.84
C VAL A 147 -29.80 15.66 14.35
N GLN A 148 -30.97 16.09 14.83
CA GLN A 148 -31.29 16.02 16.25
C GLN A 148 -31.12 14.55 16.67
N GLN A 149 -30.07 14.24 17.42
CA GLN A 149 -29.70 12.87 17.83
C GLN A 149 -30.70 12.22 18.81
N ASN A 150 -31.93 12.73 18.88
CA ASN A 150 -32.93 12.37 19.88
C ASN A 150 -33.68 11.07 19.54
N SER A 151 -33.51 10.49 18.34
CA SER A 151 -34.25 9.29 17.91
C SER A 151 -33.43 7.99 17.87
N LEU A 152 -32.10 8.06 17.73
CA LEU A 152 -31.22 6.86 17.70
C LEU A 152 -30.96 6.28 19.11
N ASN A 153 -31.00 7.12 20.15
CA ASN A 153 -30.88 6.66 21.55
C ASN A 153 -32.08 5.82 22.04
N LYS A 154 -33.27 5.95 21.43
CA LYS A 154 -34.43 5.10 21.78
C LYS A 154 -34.28 3.66 21.28
N LYS A 155 -33.64 3.46 20.12
CA LYS A 155 -33.42 2.11 19.56
C LYS A 155 -32.30 1.38 20.30
N ASN A 156 -31.23 2.07 20.67
CA ASN A 156 -30.12 1.49 21.44
C ASN A 156 -30.53 1.08 22.86
N LYS A 157 -31.42 1.83 23.53
CA LYS A 157 -32.03 1.42 24.82
C LYS A 157 -32.92 0.16 24.72
N LYS A 158 -33.54 -0.10 23.56
CA LYS A 158 -34.37 -1.30 23.34
C LYS A 158 -33.52 -2.55 23.11
N ILE A 159 -32.35 -2.41 22.48
CA ILE A 159 -31.44 -3.53 22.20
C ILE A 159 -30.76 -4.00 23.50
N THR A 160 -30.34 -3.09 24.39
CA THR A 160 -29.73 -3.46 25.67
C THR A 160 -30.70 -4.18 26.62
N LYS A 161 -31.99 -3.79 26.66
CA LYS A 161 -33.00 -4.52 27.47
C LYS A 161 -33.25 -5.95 26.97
N ARG A 162 -33.27 -6.19 25.66
CA ARG A 162 -33.44 -7.54 25.08
C ARG A 162 -32.23 -8.45 25.32
N ASN A 163 -31.03 -7.89 25.41
CA ASN A 163 -29.82 -8.66 25.70
C ASN A 163 -29.70 -8.99 27.19
N LEU A 164 -30.20 -8.12 28.08
CA LEU A 164 -30.21 -8.40 29.52
C LEU A 164 -31.20 -9.53 29.89
N LEU A 165 -32.40 -9.55 29.28
CA LEU A 165 -33.40 -10.61 29.48
C LEU A 165 -32.95 -11.98 28.94
N ARG A 166 -32.28 -12.00 27.79
CA ARG A 166 -31.74 -13.27 27.24
C ARG A 166 -30.62 -13.86 28.09
N ASN A 167 -29.84 -13.02 28.77
CA ASN A 167 -28.77 -13.51 29.64
C ASN A 167 -29.29 -14.09 30.96
N THR A 168 -30.40 -13.57 31.50
CA THR A 168 -31.05 -14.13 32.70
C THR A 168 -31.73 -15.47 32.42
N GLU A 169 -32.39 -15.61 31.26
CA GLU A 169 -33.03 -16.87 30.85
C GLU A 169 -32.00 -18.01 30.65
N VAL A 170 -30.82 -17.70 30.11
CA VAL A 170 -29.75 -18.70 29.92
C VAL A 170 -29.12 -19.12 31.26
N THR A 171 -29.01 -18.22 32.24
CA THR A 171 -28.50 -18.57 33.57
C THR A 171 -29.48 -19.42 34.38
N GLU A 172 -30.79 -19.19 34.25
CA GLU A 172 -31.80 -20.01 34.92
C GLU A 172 -31.89 -21.42 34.30
N PHE A 173 -31.78 -21.55 32.98
CA PHE A 173 -31.76 -22.85 32.29
C PHE A 173 -30.50 -23.70 32.61
N CYS A 174 -29.36 -23.05 32.86
CA CYS A 174 -28.14 -23.75 33.26
C CYS A 174 -28.15 -24.20 34.73
N LEU A 175 -28.81 -23.45 35.62
CA LEU A 175 -28.88 -23.79 37.04
C LEU A 175 -29.84 -24.95 37.32
N THR A 176 -30.94 -25.08 36.58
CA THR A 176 -31.86 -26.23 36.74
C THR A 176 -31.22 -27.55 36.30
N ARG A 177 -30.34 -27.54 35.30
CA ARG A 177 -29.65 -28.77 34.84
C ARG A 177 -28.58 -29.29 35.80
N LEU A 178 -28.05 -28.46 36.69
CA LEU A 178 -27.00 -28.86 37.63
C LEU A 178 -27.56 -29.50 38.92
N PHE A 179 -28.86 -29.43 39.16
CA PHE A 179 -29.51 -30.03 40.33
C PHE A 179 -30.22 -31.37 40.05
N ASP A 180 -30.39 -31.76 38.79
CA ASP A 180 -31.05 -33.02 38.40
C ASP A 180 -30.07 -34.21 38.25
N GLU A 181 -28.76 -34.01 38.40
CA GLU A 181 -27.73 -35.08 38.29
C GLU A 181 -27.24 -35.61 39.65
N LYS A 182 -27.99 -35.38 40.73
CA LYS A 182 -27.70 -35.95 42.06
C LYS A 182 -28.92 -36.66 42.65
N GLU A 183 -29.33 -37.76 42.02
CA GLU A 183 -30.00 -38.89 42.68
C GLU A 183 -29.46 -40.21 42.13
#